data_AF-A0AB34VLZ6-F1
#
_entry.id   AF-A0AB34VLZ6-F1
#
_cell.length_a   1.000
_cell.length_b   1.000
_cell.length_c   1.000
_cell.angle_alpha   90.00
_cell.angle_beta   90.00
_cell.angle_gamma   90.00
#
_symmetry.space_group_name_H-M   'P 1'
#
loop_
_entity.id
_entity.type
_entity.pdbx_description
1 polymer ?
#
loop_
_entity_poly.entity_id
_entity_poly.type
_entity_poly.pdbx_seq_one_letter_code
_entity_poly.pdbx_strand_id
1 'polypeptide(L)'
;MAKISALKADIDVIFIQLRHGGYASMDTFANNWAHLIRRVQDIKPLLSRPGVTETLLRTDVRLTADLMAISYAVEIIENFMACAAQQAKDGKDRQG
;
A
#
# COMPACT_ATOMS: atom_id res chain seq x y z
N MET A 1 11.02 -9.23 14.28
CA MET A 1 9.94 -10.04 13.70
C MET A 1 8.56 -9.66 14.22
N ALA A 2 8.29 -9.73 15.53
CA ALA A 2 6.96 -9.41 16.10
C ALA A 2 6.35 -8.07 15.62
N LYS A 3 7.16 -6.99 15.54
CA LYS A 3 6.70 -5.70 15.01
C LYS A 3 6.27 -5.74 13.53
N ILE A 4 6.97 -6.51 12.70
CA ILE A 4 6.67 -6.64 11.26
C ILE A 4 5.40 -7.48 11.06
N SER A 5 5.24 -8.55 11.84
CA SER A 5 4.02 -9.36 11.84
C SER A 5 2.79 -8.57 12.31
N ALA A 6 2.94 -7.74 13.35
CA ALA A 6 1.86 -6.86 13.81
C ALA A 6 1.45 -5.84 12.73
N LEU A 7 2.42 -5.20 12.08
CA LEU A 7 2.13 -4.27 10.97
C LEU A 7 1.48 -4.99 9.78
N LYS A 8 1.87 -6.23 9.47
CA LYS A 8 1.20 -7.04 8.44
C LYS A 8 -0.25 -7.30 8.80
N ALA A 9 -0.54 -7.68 10.05
CA ALA A 9 -1.92 -7.92 10.48
C ALA A 9 -2.79 -6.66 10.32
N ASP A 10 -2.26 -5.49 10.69
CA ASP A 10 -2.95 -4.21 10.49
C ASP A 10 -3.19 -3.92 8.99
N ILE A 11 -2.19 -4.17 8.15
CA ILE A 11 -2.29 -4.02 6.69
C ILE A 11 -3.36 -4.97 6.13
N ASP A 12 -3.38 -6.23 6.55
CA ASP A 12 -4.31 -7.24 6.05
C ASP A 12 -5.77 -6.87 6.34
N VAL A 13 -6.06 -6.32 7.52
CA VAL A 13 -7.40 -5.83 7.85
C VAL A 13 -7.86 -4.77 6.86
N ILE A 14 -7.01 -3.77 6.61
CA ILE A 14 -7.33 -2.68 5.67
C ILE A 14 -7.44 -3.23 4.23
N PHE A 15 -6.53 -4.12 3.84
CA PHE A 15 -6.50 -4.70 2.50
C PHE A 15 -7.73 -5.58 2.22
N ILE A 16 -8.20 -6.34 3.20
CA ILE A 16 -9.43 -7.14 3.08
C ILE A 16 -10.65 -6.23 2.95
N GLN A 17 -10.74 -5.17 3.78
CA GLN A 17 -11.80 -4.18 3.66
C GLN A 17 -11.76 -3.52 2.28
N LEU A 18 -10.57 -3.26 1.74
CA LEU A 18 -10.44 -2.66 0.42
C LEU A 18 -10.81 -3.63 -0.72
N ARG A 19 -10.46 -4.91 -0.56
CA ARG A 19 -10.65 -5.90 -1.62
C ARG A 19 -12.08 -6.45 -1.69
N HIS A 20 -12.72 -6.62 -0.54
CA HIS A 20 -14.00 -7.33 -0.42
C HIS A 20 -15.07 -6.55 0.34
N GLY A 21 -14.72 -5.41 0.94
CA GLY A 21 -15.67 -4.62 1.71
C GLY A 21 -16.69 -3.94 0.80
N GLY A 22 -17.97 -4.01 1.20
CA GLY A 22 -18.98 -3.09 0.70
C GLY A 22 -18.74 -1.72 1.33
N TYR A 23 -18.22 -0.77 0.55
CA TYR A 23 -18.01 0.58 1.05
C TYR A 23 -19.34 1.32 1.16
N ALA A 24 -19.59 1.94 2.32
CA ALA A 24 -20.76 2.79 2.51
C ALA A 24 -20.70 4.08 1.65
N SER A 25 -19.49 4.53 1.30
CA SER A 25 -19.26 5.71 0.47
C SER A 25 -17.87 5.70 -0.17
N MET A 26 -17.67 6.57 -1.17
CA MET A 26 -16.33 6.84 -1.74
C MET A 26 -15.36 7.43 -0.72
N ASP A 27 -15.85 8.21 0.26
CA ASP A 27 -15.01 8.74 1.33
C ASP A 27 -14.49 7.63 2.24
N THR A 28 -15.29 6.58 2.47
CA THR A 28 -14.85 5.39 3.23
C THR A 28 -13.72 4.67 2.50
N PHE A 29 -13.85 4.52 1.17
CA PHE A 29 -12.77 4.00 0.34
C PHE A 29 -11.50 4.87 0.46
N ALA A 30 -11.62 6.19 0.26
CA ALA A 30 -10.50 7.11 0.28
C ALA A 30 -9.77 7.12 1.64
N ASN A 31 -10.53 7.07 2.75
CA ASN A 31 -9.97 6.97 4.09
C ASN A 31 -9.20 5.66 4.29
N ASN A 32 -9.79 4.52 3.94
CA ASN A 32 -9.13 3.21 4.05
C ASN A 32 -7.88 3.14 3.16
N TRP A 33 -7.96 3.72 1.96
CA TRP A 33 -6.83 3.83 1.04
C TRP A 33 -5.68 4.67 1.63
N ALA A 34 -6.00 5.84 2.20
CA ALA A 34 -5.01 6.68 2.88
C ALA A 34 -4.37 5.98 4.09
N HIS A 35 -5.14 5.18 4.83
CA HIS A 35 -4.62 4.35 5.91
C HIS A 35 -3.68 3.25 5.40
N LEU A 36 -4.02 2.58 4.29
CA LEU A 36 -3.15 1.57 3.67
C LEU A 36 -1.81 2.19 3.24
N ILE A 37 -1.84 3.33 2.56
CA ILE A 37 -0.64 4.06 2.14
C ILE A 37 0.26 4.34 3.34
N ARG A 38 -0.30 4.90 4.42
CA ARG A 38 0.47 5.21 5.63
C ARG A 38 1.15 3.97 6.21
N ARG A 39 0.43 2.84 6.27
CA ARG A 39 1.00 1.57 6.78
C ARG A 39 2.10 1.01 5.88
N VAL A 40 1.97 1.13 4.56
CA VAL A 40 3.06 0.75 3.64
C VAL A 40 4.26 1.68 3.77
N GLN A 41 4.04 2.98 3.97
CA GLN A 41 5.12 3.93 4.25
C GLN A 41 5.85 3.63 5.57
N ASP A 42 5.15 3.10 6.58
CA ASP A 42 5.77 2.65 7.83
C ASP A 42 6.62 1.37 7.64
N ILE A 43 6.23 0.48 6.71
CA ILE A 43 6.88 -0.82 6.51
C ILE A 43 8.08 -0.76 5.58
N LYS A 44 8.04 0.08 4.54
CA LYS A 44 9.12 0.21 3.55
C LYS A 44 10.49 0.48 4.20
N PRO A 45 10.65 1.47 5.10
CA PRO A 45 11.92 1.71 5.77
C PRO A 45 12.40 0.53 6.60
N LEU A 46 11.48 -0.31 7.12
CA LEU A 46 11.84 -1.51 7.88
C LEU A 46 12.38 -2.61 6.95
N LEU A 47 11.73 -2.83 5.80
CA LEU A 47 12.16 -3.80 4.80
C LEU A 47 13.47 -3.39 4.11
N SER A 48 13.72 -2.09 3.95
CA SER A 48 14.96 -1.56 3.39
C SER A 48 16.16 -1.59 4.35
N ARG A 49 15.97 -1.99 5.62
CA ARG A 49 17.11 -2.14 6.55
C ARG A 49 18.00 -3.32 6.12
N PRO A 50 19.33 -3.13 6.12
CA PRO A 50 20.26 -4.21 5.80
C PRO A 50 19.99 -5.48 6.63
N GLY A 51 19.92 -6.63 5.96
CA GLY A 51 19.71 -7.92 6.60
C GLY A 51 18.29 -8.21 7.05
N VAL A 52 17.36 -7.23 7.09
CA VAL A 52 15.98 -7.48 7.53
C VAL A 52 15.22 -8.32 6.52
N THR A 53 15.32 -7.97 5.24
CA THR A 53 14.67 -8.74 4.17
C THR A 53 15.30 -10.13 4.02
N GLU A 54 16.62 -10.28 4.08
CA GLU A 54 17.22 -11.62 4.09
C GLU A 54 16.81 -12.46 5.30
N THR A 55 16.74 -11.84 6.50
CA THR A 55 16.29 -12.56 7.70
C THR A 55 14.83 -12.98 7.56
N LEU A 56 13.97 -12.10 7.07
CA LEU A 56 12.55 -12.38 6.80
C LEU A 56 12.38 -13.51 5.78
N LEU A 57 13.12 -13.48 4.67
CA LEU A 57 13.10 -14.55 3.67
C LEU A 57 13.51 -15.89 4.27
N ARG A 58 14.46 -15.92 5.21
CA ARG A 58 14.91 -17.17 5.83
C ARG A 58 13.92 -17.71 6.87
N THR A 59 13.23 -16.83 7.59
CA THR A 59 12.35 -17.24 8.68
C THR A 59 10.89 -17.39 8.27
N ASP A 60 10.44 -16.60 7.30
CA ASP A 60 9.06 -16.54 6.83
C ASP A 60 8.96 -15.95 5.42
N VAL A 61 9.20 -16.80 4.42
CA VAL A 61 9.12 -16.45 2.99
C VAL A 61 7.75 -15.88 2.63
N ARG A 62 6.67 -16.44 3.20
CA ARG A 62 5.30 -16.06 2.86
C ARG A 62 5.00 -14.65 3.34
N LEU A 63 5.31 -14.34 4.60
CA LEU A 63 5.17 -12.99 5.14
C LEU A 63 5.95 -11.98 4.29
N THR A 64 7.17 -12.33 3.89
CA THR A 64 8.01 -11.46 3.07
C THR A 64 7.39 -11.19 1.70
N ALA A 65 6.95 -12.24 1.01
CA ALA A 65 6.32 -12.14 -0.30
C ALA A 65 5.04 -11.29 -0.25
N ASP A 66 4.18 -11.52 0.76
CA ASP A 66 2.95 -10.75 0.93
C ASP A 66 3.25 -9.26 1.16
N LEU A 67 4.23 -8.95 2.01
CA LEU A 67 4.61 -7.56 2.31
C LEU A 67 5.18 -6.83 1.09
N MET A 68 6.00 -7.50 0.29
CA MET A 68 6.50 -6.93 -0.97
C MET A 68 5.37 -6.72 -1.97
N ALA A 69 4.49 -7.71 -2.14
CA ALA A 69 3.37 -7.62 -3.07
C ALA A 69 2.43 -6.45 -2.75
N ILE A 70 2.07 -6.27 -1.47
CA ILE A 70 1.24 -5.14 -1.04
C ILE A 70 1.96 -3.81 -1.26
N SER A 71 3.24 -3.74 -0.95
CA SER A 71 4.04 -2.52 -1.14
C SER A 71 4.07 -2.11 -2.61
N TYR A 72 4.29 -3.06 -3.52
CA TYR A 72 4.25 -2.81 -4.96
C TYR A 72 2.86 -2.43 -5.47
N ALA A 73 1.80 -3.08 -4.97
CA ALA A 73 0.43 -2.73 -5.36
C ALA A 73 0.10 -1.26 -5.02
N VAL A 74 0.52 -0.79 -3.84
CA VAL A 74 0.34 0.61 -3.44
C VAL A 74 1.15 1.55 -4.34
N GLU A 75 2.43 1.24 -4.61
CA GLU A 75 3.26 2.06 -5.53
C GLU A 75 2.65 2.19 -6.92
N ILE A 76 2.15 1.08 -7.48
CA ILE A 76 1.52 1.05 -8.80
C ILE A 76 0.29 1.97 -8.83
N ILE A 77 -0.56 1.89 -7.82
CA ILE A 77 -1.79 2.70 -7.76
C ILE A 77 -1.46 4.17 -7.50
N GLU A 78 -0.52 4.49 -6.61
CA GLU A 78 -0.08 5.88 -6.39
C GLU A 78 0.48 6.50 -7.69
N ASN A 79 1.29 5.75 -8.43
CA ASN A 79 1.81 6.20 -9.72
C ASN A 79 0.68 6.40 -10.74
N PHE A 80 -0.28 5.47 -10.84
CA PHE A 80 -1.44 5.63 -11.71
C PHE A 80 -2.25 6.89 -11.38
N MET A 81 -2.52 7.14 -10.09
CA MET A 81 -3.26 8.31 -9.63
C MET A 81 -2.53 9.62 -9.96
N ALA A 82 -1.20 9.65 -9.81
CA ALA A 82 -0.39 10.80 -10.20
C ALA A 82 -0.46 11.08 -11.71
N CYS A 83 -0.34 10.04 -12.55
CA CYS A 83 -0.48 10.17 -14.00
C CYS A 83 -1.88 10.66 -14.40
N ALA A 84 -2.94 10.09 -13.81
CA ALA A 84 -4.32 10.48 -14.10
C ALA A 84 -4.58 11.95 -13.69
N ALA A 85 -4.07 12.38 -12.54
CA ALA A 85 -4.17 13.75 -12.08
C ALA A 85 -3.45 14.74 -13.00
N GLN A 86 -2.29 14.37 -13.54
CA GLN A 86 -1.55 15.20 -14.50
C GLN A 86 -2.35 15.35 -15.81
N GLN A 87 -2.86 14.26 -16.37
CA GLN A 87 -3.64 14.30 -17.60
C GLN A 87 -4.93 15.13 -17.45
N ALA A 88 -5.57 15.07 -16.28
CA ALA A 88 -6.77 15.87 -16.00
C ALA A 88 -6.48 17.39 -15.95
N LYS A 89 -5.28 17.80 -15.55
CA LYS A 89 -4.83 19.20 -15.58
C LYS A 89 -4.54 19.62 -17.02
N ASP A 90 -3.74 18.85 -17.73
CA ASP A 90 -3.35 19.12 -19.12
C ASP A 90 -4.59 19.17 -20.07
N GLY A 91 -5.61 18.37 -19.79
CA GLY A 91 -6.88 18.38 -20.51
C GLY A 91 -7.74 19.63 -20.26
N LYS A 92 -7.66 20.22 -19.06
CA LYS A 92 -8.34 21.49 -18.74
C LYS A 92 -7.63 22.67 -19.40
N ASP A 93 -6.30 22.68 -19.42
CA ASP A 93 -5.50 23.76 -20.01
C ASP A 93 -5.60 23.82 -21.55
N ARG A 94 -6.04 22.74 -22.20
CA ARG A 94 -6.30 22.69 -23.66
C ARG A 94 -7.71 23.07 -24.07
N GLN A 95 -8.64 23.22 -23.11
CA GLN A 95 -10.05 23.56 -23.36
C GLN A 95 -10.41 24.99 -22.92
N GLY A 96 -9.50 25.72 -22.27
CA GLY A 96 -9.61 27.15 -21.95
C GLY A 96 -8.82 28.00 -22.94
#